data_AF-A0A1J5E8U0-F1
#
_entry.id   AF-A0A1J5E8U0-F1
#
_cell.length_a   1.000
_cell.length_b   1.000
_cell.length_c   1.000
_cell.angle_alpha   90.00
_cell.angle_beta   90.00
_cell.angle_gamma   90.00
#
_symmetry.space_group_name_H-M   'P 1'
#
loop_
_entity.id
_entity.type
_entity.pdbx_description
1 polymer ?
#
loop_
_entity_poly.entity_id
_entity_poly.type
_entity_poly.pdbx_seq_one_letter_code
_entity_poly.pdbx_strand_id
1 'polypeptide(L)'
;MKNILIVLIILCCSRLAFAAGEANSPIDKIAASIKEKKCHLAIDQIKQQLMTTPRNPQLFVLLKKALKSEAIFTYEELFRTYPQNGMLAQELGYIYLEQDEKDKAINLFKKAIGLGIPRKELVCIIGQLYAEKGSHSKAISLLEEAIKLDNSDTISLQTLERLYGLEKPDKQRVVSKKIKKLLLINSLMDAGYNYADLGKYMAAIEMYQRVLKLDATAEEPYLAMADTYRKSGDLSLAIHHYLKAADSIHDEETISFVYKWLGILYILVDKRGAAIEYLPVSVSDECEELLPYLTKCLNLPMYTDRIKNDPALNRLQNGKLNEAIEIYERIKKKDDNIYLGLGVAYCIKDMFSEAVSSFSKVIECSPNTSAAKIAGQMVKIIKMQINK
;
A
#
# COMPACT_ATOMS: atom_id res chain seq x y z
N MET A 1 -25.97 4.46 12.68
CA MET A 1 -24.52 4.44 12.37
C MET A 1 -24.22 3.34 11.35
N LYS A 2 -24.75 3.47 10.12
CA LYS A 2 -24.80 2.40 9.10
C LYS A 2 -24.14 2.77 7.76
N ASN A 3 -23.46 3.91 7.65
CA ASN A 3 -23.06 4.50 6.35
C ASN A 3 -21.56 4.82 6.18
N ILE A 4 -20.64 4.28 6.98
CA ILE A 4 -19.20 4.62 6.86
C ILE A 4 -18.40 3.57 6.07
N LEU A 5 -18.84 2.29 6.05
CA LEU A 5 -18.08 1.22 5.39
C LEU A 5 -18.27 1.17 3.86
N ILE A 6 -19.39 1.67 3.33
CA ILE A 6 -19.67 1.71 1.87
C ILE A 6 -18.96 2.90 1.19
N VAL A 7 -18.54 3.92 1.95
CA VAL A 7 -17.84 5.08 1.41
C VAL A 7 -16.33 4.81 1.20
N LEU A 8 -15.73 3.88 1.95
CA LEU A 8 -14.30 3.55 1.83
C LEU A 8 -13.97 2.70 0.58
N ILE A 9 -14.87 1.81 0.15
CA ILE A 9 -14.67 1.01 -1.08
C ILE A 9 -14.85 1.88 -2.34
N ILE A 10 -15.64 2.96 -2.27
CA ILE A 10 -15.81 3.91 -3.38
C ILE A 10 -14.63 4.91 -3.46
N LEU A 11 -13.94 5.18 -2.34
CA LEU A 11 -12.83 6.14 -2.29
C LEU A 11 -11.49 5.57 -2.79
N CYS A 12 -11.23 4.26 -2.65
CA CYS A 12 -9.99 3.65 -3.16
C CYS A 12 -9.88 3.61 -4.70
N CYS A 13 -10.99 3.78 -5.44
CA CYS A 13 -10.95 3.93 -6.90
C CYS A 13 -10.95 5.40 -7.38
N SER A 14 -10.86 6.38 -6.47
CA SER A 14 -11.00 7.82 -6.80
C SER A 14 -9.71 8.64 -6.76
N ARG A 15 -8.55 8.03 -6.51
CA ARG A 15 -7.25 8.72 -6.48
C ARG A 15 -6.21 8.11 -7.44
N LEU A 16 -6.62 7.92 -8.69
CA LEU A 16 -5.67 7.77 -9.79
C LEU A 16 -5.98 8.81 -10.86
N ALA A 17 -4.92 9.53 -11.25
CA ALA A 17 -4.84 10.58 -12.26
C ALA A 17 -5.37 11.98 -11.87
N PHE A 18 -4.49 12.79 -11.28
CA PHE A 18 -4.50 14.24 -11.50
C PHE A 18 -3.13 14.70 -11.98
N ALA A 19 -2.90 14.56 -13.28
CA ALA A 19 -1.96 15.39 -14.01
C ALA A 19 -2.69 15.85 -15.27
N ALA A 20 -2.90 17.16 -15.39
CA ALA A 20 -3.40 17.80 -16.59
C ALA A 20 -2.32 17.69 -17.68
N GLY A 21 -2.33 16.56 -18.38
CA GLY A 21 -1.61 16.28 -19.62
C GLY A 21 -2.56 15.49 -20.51
N GLU A 22 -2.57 15.83 -21.80
CA GLU A 22 -3.49 15.35 -22.84
C GLU A 22 -4.02 13.91 -22.64
N ALA A 23 -5.35 13.75 -22.68
CA ALA A 23 -6.06 12.48 -22.54
C ALA A 23 -5.72 11.51 -23.70
N ASN A 24 -4.57 10.84 -23.61
CA ASN A 24 -4.06 9.97 -24.66
C ASN A 24 -4.42 8.49 -24.46
N SER A 25 -4.82 8.05 -23.26
CA SER A 25 -5.31 6.68 -23.09
C SER A 25 -6.81 6.56 -23.44
N PRO A 26 -7.27 5.42 -23.98
CA PRO A 26 -8.70 5.17 -24.21
C PRO A 26 -9.55 5.31 -22.93
N ILE A 27 -8.95 5.03 -21.78
CA ILE A 27 -9.57 5.10 -20.45
C ILE A 27 -9.82 6.55 -20.03
N ASP A 28 -8.86 7.45 -20.30
CA ASP A 28 -9.01 8.89 -20.02
C ASP A 28 -10.13 9.51 -20.85
N LYS A 29 -10.27 9.07 -22.12
CA LYS A 29 -11.36 9.51 -23.01
C LYS A 29 -12.73 9.08 -22.49
N ILE A 30 -12.85 7.84 -22.01
CA ILE A 30 -14.08 7.34 -21.38
C ILE A 30 -14.39 8.14 -20.10
N ALA A 31 -13.40 8.38 -19.25
CA ALA A 31 -13.56 9.14 -18.01
C ALA A 31 -14.00 10.60 -18.28
N ALA A 32 -13.43 11.23 -19.32
CA ALA A 32 -13.84 12.56 -19.78
C ALA A 32 -15.29 12.58 -20.27
N SER A 33 -15.71 11.61 -21.09
CA SER A 33 -17.10 11.49 -21.57
C SER A 33 -18.10 11.38 -20.40
N ILE A 34 -17.75 10.64 -19.34
CA ILE A 34 -18.57 10.53 -18.12
C ILE A 34 -18.64 11.88 -17.38
N LYS A 35 -17.51 12.59 -17.26
CA LYS A 35 -17.44 13.91 -16.61
C LYS A 35 -18.30 14.95 -17.34
N GLU A 36 -18.33 14.87 -18.67
CA GLU A 36 -19.17 15.70 -19.54
C GLU A 36 -20.65 15.28 -19.55
N LYS A 37 -21.05 14.29 -18.73
CA LYS A 37 -22.40 13.69 -18.69
C LYS A 37 -22.85 13.06 -20.01
N LYS A 38 -21.90 12.75 -20.91
CA LYS A 38 -22.15 12.02 -22.16
C LYS A 38 -22.10 10.50 -21.91
N CYS A 39 -23.02 10.01 -21.06
CA CYS A 39 -23.01 8.61 -20.61
C CYS A 39 -23.17 7.60 -21.76
N HIS A 40 -24.01 7.88 -22.75
CA HIS A 40 -24.19 6.99 -23.92
C HIS A 40 -22.88 6.80 -24.70
N LEU A 41 -22.17 7.89 -24.98
CA LEU A 41 -20.87 7.84 -25.66
C LEU A 41 -19.84 7.06 -24.84
N ALA A 42 -19.81 7.27 -23.52
CA ALA A 42 -18.92 6.53 -22.63
C ALA A 42 -19.21 5.03 -22.65
N ILE A 43 -20.49 4.63 -22.64
CA ILE A 43 -20.90 3.22 -22.70
C ILE A 43 -20.46 2.57 -24.02
N ASP A 44 -20.64 3.25 -25.16
CA ASP A 44 -20.23 2.72 -26.46
C ASP A 44 -18.70 2.55 -26.55
N GLN A 45 -17.94 3.52 -26.03
CA GLN A 45 -16.49 3.43 -25.93
C GLN A 45 -16.05 2.27 -25.02
N ILE A 46 -16.74 2.03 -23.90
CA ILE A 46 -16.49 0.88 -23.02
C ILE A 46 -16.82 -0.43 -23.74
N LYS A 47 -17.95 -0.52 -24.44
CA LYS A 47 -18.33 -1.70 -25.24
C LYS A 47 -17.25 -2.05 -26.26
N GLN A 48 -16.71 -1.05 -26.96
CA GLN A 48 -15.60 -1.23 -27.90
C GLN A 48 -14.32 -1.70 -27.21
N GLN A 49 -13.94 -1.12 -26.07
CA GLN A 49 -12.74 -1.52 -25.33
C GLN A 49 -12.87 -2.92 -24.70
N LEU A 50 -14.08 -3.34 -24.33
CA LEU A 50 -14.32 -4.70 -23.84
C LEU A 50 -14.16 -5.77 -24.94
N MET A 51 -14.28 -5.40 -26.23
CA MET A 51 -13.96 -6.31 -27.33
C MET A 51 -12.47 -6.69 -27.35
N THR A 52 -11.59 -5.71 -27.06
CA THR A 52 -10.13 -5.88 -27.15
C THR A 52 -9.50 -6.25 -25.81
N THR A 53 -10.05 -5.75 -24.71
CA THR A 53 -9.55 -5.94 -23.34
C THR A 53 -10.66 -6.39 -22.39
N PRO A 54 -11.23 -7.59 -22.59
CA PRO A 54 -12.41 -8.05 -21.86
C PRO A 54 -12.19 -8.18 -20.34
N ARG A 55 -10.95 -8.34 -19.88
CA ARG A 55 -10.62 -8.50 -18.43
C ARG A 55 -10.06 -7.22 -17.79
N ASN A 56 -10.34 -6.04 -18.34
CA ASN A 56 -9.84 -4.79 -17.76
C ASN A 56 -10.78 -4.29 -16.62
N PRO A 57 -10.35 -4.34 -15.35
CA PRO A 57 -11.19 -3.94 -14.21
C PRO A 57 -11.60 -2.46 -14.24
N GLN A 58 -10.77 -1.59 -14.83
CA GLN A 58 -11.03 -0.15 -14.88
C GLN A 58 -12.24 0.17 -15.76
N LEU A 59 -12.49 -0.63 -16.80
CA LEU A 59 -13.66 -0.44 -17.68
C LEU A 59 -14.97 -0.67 -16.91
N PHE A 60 -15.00 -1.62 -15.99
CA PHE A 60 -16.20 -1.90 -15.18
C PHE A 60 -16.48 -0.81 -14.15
N VAL A 61 -15.44 -0.21 -13.56
CA VAL A 61 -15.59 0.95 -12.66
C VAL A 61 -16.20 2.14 -13.41
N LEU A 62 -15.70 2.43 -14.62
CA LEU A 62 -16.24 3.50 -15.46
C LEU A 62 -17.67 3.20 -15.91
N LEU A 63 -17.96 1.93 -16.24
CA LEU A 63 -19.28 1.49 -16.64
C LEU A 63 -20.31 1.67 -15.52
N LYS A 64 -19.97 1.27 -14.28
CA LYS A 64 -20.82 1.49 -13.09
C LYS A 64 -21.09 2.99 -12.88
N LYS A 65 -20.07 3.83 -13.06
CA LYS A 65 -20.21 5.30 -12.95
C LYS A 65 -21.08 5.90 -14.05
N ALA A 66 -21.01 5.37 -15.27
CA ALA A 66 -21.80 5.84 -16.41
C ALA A 66 -23.29 5.46 -16.30
N LEU A 67 -23.60 4.27 -15.79
CA LEU A 67 -24.94 3.67 -15.85
C LEU A 67 -25.89 4.05 -14.70
N LYS A 68 -25.39 4.54 -13.56
CA LYS A 68 -26.22 4.88 -12.38
C LYS A 68 -27.30 3.82 -12.09
N SER A 69 -28.59 4.16 -12.27
CA SER A 69 -29.76 3.30 -11.99
C SER A 69 -30.21 2.39 -13.15
N GLU A 70 -29.69 2.58 -14.37
CA GLU A 70 -30.06 1.80 -15.56
C GLU A 70 -29.09 0.62 -15.82
N ALA A 71 -28.21 0.33 -14.86
CA ALA A 71 -27.08 -0.58 -15.03
C ALA A 71 -27.46 -1.99 -15.51
N ILE A 72 -28.56 -2.55 -15.02
CA ILE A 72 -28.87 -3.95 -15.25
C ILE A 72 -29.02 -4.33 -16.73
N PHE A 73 -29.73 -3.54 -17.54
CA PHE A 73 -29.99 -3.90 -18.94
C PHE A 73 -28.69 -3.95 -19.75
N THR A 74 -27.82 -2.96 -19.57
CA THR A 74 -26.53 -2.91 -20.28
C THR A 74 -25.58 -4.01 -19.81
N TYR A 75 -25.55 -4.32 -18.51
CA TYR A 75 -24.74 -5.44 -18.00
C TYR A 75 -25.29 -6.80 -18.45
N GLU A 76 -26.60 -6.97 -18.53
CA GLU A 76 -27.22 -8.18 -19.11
C GLU A 76 -26.87 -8.34 -20.60
N GLU A 77 -26.96 -7.27 -21.38
CA GLU A 77 -26.58 -7.26 -22.80
C GLU A 77 -25.10 -7.64 -22.97
N LEU A 78 -24.21 -6.97 -22.22
CA LEU A 78 -22.78 -7.27 -22.22
C LEU A 78 -22.49 -8.70 -21.81
N PHE A 79 -23.19 -9.22 -20.80
CA PHE A 79 -23.00 -10.59 -20.35
C PHE A 79 -23.50 -11.61 -21.38
N ARG A 80 -24.57 -11.30 -22.12
CA ARG A 80 -25.02 -12.14 -23.26
C ARG A 80 -23.98 -12.18 -24.37
N THR A 81 -23.32 -11.06 -24.65
CA THR A 81 -22.24 -10.99 -25.66
C THR A 81 -20.96 -11.69 -25.20
N TYR A 82 -20.62 -11.60 -23.91
CA TYR A 82 -19.39 -12.16 -23.34
C TYR A 82 -19.66 -13.10 -22.15
N PRO A 83 -20.33 -14.25 -22.37
CA PRO A 83 -20.79 -15.11 -21.28
C PRO A 83 -19.66 -15.82 -20.50
N GLN A 84 -18.43 -15.76 -21.01
CA GLN A 84 -17.20 -16.34 -20.43
C GLN A 84 -16.36 -15.31 -19.66
N ASN A 85 -16.86 -14.09 -19.50
CA ASN A 85 -16.17 -13.05 -18.76
C ASN A 85 -16.55 -13.11 -17.26
N GLY A 86 -15.63 -13.58 -16.44
CA GLY A 86 -15.84 -13.71 -14.99
C GLY A 86 -16.08 -12.38 -14.27
N MET A 87 -15.44 -11.29 -14.72
CA MET A 87 -15.63 -9.97 -14.13
C MET A 87 -17.05 -9.45 -14.42
N LEU A 88 -17.55 -9.63 -15.65
CA LEU A 88 -18.93 -9.29 -15.98
C LEU A 88 -19.94 -10.11 -15.16
N ALA A 89 -19.68 -11.40 -14.96
CA ALA A 89 -20.52 -12.23 -14.10
C ALA A 89 -20.56 -11.72 -12.65
N GLN A 90 -19.40 -11.34 -12.10
CA GLN A 90 -19.31 -10.75 -10.76
C GLN A 90 -20.08 -9.44 -10.66
N GLU A 91 -19.83 -8.49 -11.57
CA GLU A 91 -20.47 -7.17 -11.54
C GLU A 91 -21.99 -7.27 -11.69
N LEU A 92 -22.47 -8.09 -12.62
CA LEU A 92 -23.91 -8.34 -12.77
C LEU A 92 -24.49 -9.01 -11.50
N GLY A 93 -23.73 -9.89 -10.85
CA GLY A 93 -24.10 -10.47 -9.55
C GLY A 93 -24.30 -9.41 -8.46
N TYR A 94 -23.40 -8.42 -8.38
CA TYR A 94 -23.55 -7.28 -7.46
C TYR A 94 -24.77 -6.43 -7.77
N ILE A 95 -25.06 -6.17 -9.04
CA ILE A 95 -26.26 -5.42 -9.46
C ILE A 95 -27.54 -6.14 -9.04
N TYR A 96 -27.63 -7.46 -9.26
CA TYR A 96 -28.79 -8.22 -8.79
C TYR A 96 -28.90 -8.24 -7.26
N LEU A 97 -27.77 -8.24 -6.55
CA LEU A 97 -27.77 -8.13 -5.09
C LEU A 97 -28.31 -6.77 -4.62
N GLU A 98 -27.93 -5.67 -5.27
CA GLU A 98 -28.48 -4.33 -5.01
C GLU A 98 -30.00 -4.27 -5.26
N GLN A 99 -30.54 -5.13 -6.14
CA GLN A 99 -31.97 -5.28 -6.44
C GLN A 99 -32.71 -6.30 -5.55
N ASP A 100 -32.05 -6.85 -4.53
CA ASP A 100 -32.58 -7.91 -3.65
C ASP A 100 -32.89 -9.25 -4.37
N GLU A 101 -32.40 -9.41 -5.61
CA GLU A 101 -32.53 -10.61 -6.45
C GLU A 101 -31.46 -11.65 -6.11
N LYS A 102 -31.49 -12.13 -4.86
CA LYS A 102 -30.40 -12.94 -4.25
C LYS A 102 -30.09 -14.23 -5.00
N ASP A 103 -31.09 -14.90 -5.57
CA ASP A 103 -30.86 -16.15 -6.31
C ASP A 103 -30.10 -15.94 -7.62
N LYS A 104 -30.43 -14.86 -8.35
CA LYS A 104 -29.71 -14.48 -9.57
C LYS A 104 -28.27 -14.09 -9.23
N ALA A 105 -28.08 -13.31 -8.16
CA ALA A 105 -26.76 -12.95 -7.64
C ALA A 105 -25.91 -14.18 -7.29
N ILE A 106 -26.44 -15.11 -6.49
CA ILE A 106 -25.74 -16.35 -6.10
C ILE A 106 -25.28 -17.14 -7.33
N ASN A 107 -26.16 -17.32 -8.33
CA ASN A 107 -25.82 -18.07 -9.54
C ASN A 107 -24.72 -17.40 -10.36
N LEU A 108 -24.75 -16.07 -10.45
CA LEU A 108 -23.74 -15.30 -11.15
C LEU A 108 -22.39 -15.29 -10.43
N PHE A 109 -22.37 -15.18 -9.09
CA PHE A 109 -21.13 -15.29 -8.33
C PHE A 109 -20.51 -16.68 -8.45
N LYS A 110 -21.31 -17.76 -8.40
CA LYS A 110 -20.82 -19.12 -8.66
C LYS A 110 -20.23 -19.26 -10.07
N LYS A 111 -20.88 -18.65 -11.06
CA LYS A 111 -20.36 -18.63 -12.43
C LYS A 111 -19.07 -17.82 -12.53
N ALA A 112 -18.98 -16.67 -11.88
CA ALA A 112 -17.77 -15.85 -11.82
C ALA A 112 -16.58 -16.63 -11.25
N ILE A 113 -16.80 -17.37 -10.15
CA ILE A 113 -15.81 -18.30 -9.57
C ILE A 113 -15.37 -19.34 -10.61
N GLY A 114 -16.33 -19.98 -11.30
CA GLY A 114 -16.04 -20.95 -12.37
C GLY A 114 -15.28 -20.37 -13.57
N LEU A 115 -15.33 -19.04 -13.75
CA LEU A 115 -14.63 -18.31 -14.80
C LEU A 115 -13.27 -17.74 -14.34
N GLY A 116 -12.78 -18.16 -13.18
CA GLY A 116 -11.43 -17.83 -12.69
C GLY A 116 -11.34 -16.59 -11.81
N ILE A 117 -12.47 -16.03 -11.37
CA ILE A 117 -12.46 -14.97 -10.35
C ILE A 117 -12.05 -15.57 -9.00
N PRO A 118 -11.16 -14.89 -8.24
CA PRO A 118 -10.75 -15.34 -6.91
C PRO A 118 -11.93 -15.64 -5.99
N ARG A 119 -11.90 -16.80 -5.35
CA ARG A 119 -12.99 -17.29 -4.49
C ARG A 119 -13.18 -16.50 -3.21
N LYS A 120 -12.09 -15.89 -2.71
CA LYS A 120 -11.98 -15.29 -1.37
C LYS A 120 -13.19 -14.41 -1.02
N GLU A 121 -13.48 -13.42 -1.85
CA GLU A 121 -14.56 -12.46 -1.63
C GLU A 121 -15.94 -13.06 -1.94
N LEU A 122 -16.07 -13.74 -3.09
CA LEU A 122 -17.35 -14.24 -3.57
C LEU A 122 -17.95 -15.36 -2.69
N VAL A 123 -17.11 -16.23 -2.12
CA VAL A 123 -17.58 -17.31 -1.23
C VAL A 123 -18.18 -16.75 0.07
N CYS A 124 -17.60 -15.68 0.63
CA CYS A 124 -18.14 -14.96 1.78
C CYS A 124 -19.54 -14.41 1.47
N ILE A 125 -19.68 -13.69 0.36
CA ILE A 125 -20.95 -13.10 -0.08
C ILE A 125 -22.01 -14.19 -0.27
N ILE A 126 -21.71 -15.26 -1.01
CA ILE A 126 -22.66 -16.36 -1.24
C ILE A 126 -23.07 -17.00 0.10
N GLY A 127 -22.11 -17.20 1.02
CA GLY A 127 -22.38 -17.72 2.36
C GLY A 127 -23.34 -16.84 3.16
N GLN A 128 -23.15 -15.52 3.13
CA GLN A 128 -24.05 -14.55 3.76
C GLN A 128 -25.45 -14.60 3.14
N LEU A 129 -25.56 -14.65 1.81
CA LEU A 129 -26.85 -14.73 1.14
C LEU A 129 -27.61 -16.00 1.49
N TYR A 130 -26.93 -17.14 1.61
CA TYR A 130 -27.55 -18.36 2.13
C TYR A 130 -28.00 -18.22 3.59
N ALA A 131 -27.24 -17.49 4.42
CA ALA A 131 -27.60 -17.24 5.82
C ALA A 131 -28.87 -16.38 5.91
N GLU A 132 -28.99 -15.35 5.08
CA GLU A 132 -30.17 -14.49 5.01
C GLU A 132 -31.41 -15.23 4.49
N LYS A 133 -31.22 -16.19 3.58
CA LYS A 133 -32.27 -17.09 3.09
C LYS A 133 -32.65 -18.20 4.09
N GLY A 134 -32.05 -18.26 5.28
CA GLY A 134 -32.30 -19.30 6.28
C GLY A 134 -31.67 -20.67 5.95
N SER A 135 -30.86 -20.77 4.89
CA SER A 135 -30.14 -22.00 4.53
C SER A 135 -28.87 -22.16 5.35
N HIS A 136 -29.01 -22.31 6.67
CA HIS A 136 -27.91 -22.24 7.63
C HIS A 136 -26.79 -23.27 7.38
N SER A 137 -27.13 -24.51 6.99
CA SER A 137 -26.14 -25.55 6.73
C SER A 137 -25.21 -25.21 5.56
N LYS A 138 -25.78 -24.70 4.45
CA LYS A 138 -25.01 -24.24 3.27
C LYS A 138 -24.20 -22.99 3.61
N ALA A 139 -24.79 -22.06 4.35
CA ALA A 139 -24.12 -20.84 4.79
C ALA A 139 -22.88 -21.17 5.64
N ILE A 140 -23.03 -22.03 6.67
CA ILE A 140 -21.92 -22.43 7.54
C ILE A 140 -20.79 -23.07 6.73
N SER A 141 -21.11 -23.98 5.80
CA SER A 141 -20.10 -24.64 4.96
C SER A 141 -19.27 -23.62 4.14
N LEU A 142 -19.96 -22.68 3.48
CA LEU A 142 -19.30 -21.65 2.66
C LEU A 142 -18.51 -20.65 3.49
N LEU A 143 -19.02 -20.24 4.65
CA LEU A 143 -18.32 -19.32 5.53
C LEU A 143 -17.12 -19.99 6.21
N GLU A 144 -17.22 -21.29 6.55
CA GLU A 144 -16.08 -22.09 7.01
C GLU A 144 -15.00 -22.21 5.92
N GLU A 145 -15.39 -22.27 4.64
CA GLU A 145 -14.47 -22.17 3.51
C GLU A 145 -13.86 -20.77 3.38
N ALA A 146 -14.66 -19.71 3.49
CA ALA A 146 -14.19 -18.33 3.41
C ALA A 146 -13.13 -18.04 4.48
N ILE A 147 -13.32 -18.48 5.73
CA ILE A 147 -12.33 -18.27 6.81
C ILE A 147 -11.06 -19.12 6.66
N LYS A 148 -11.07 -20.14 5.80
CA LYS A 148 -9.85 -20.89 5.42
C LYS A 148 -9.07 -20.16 4.34
N LEU A 149 -9.77 -19.49 3.42
CA LEU A 149 -9.17 -18.64 2.38
C LEU A 149 -8.65 -17.32 2.95
N ASP A 150 -9.39 -16.74 3.90
CA ASP A 150 -9.01 -15.54 4.65
C ASP A 150 -9.29 -15.73 6.13
N ASN A 151 -8.25 -15.99 6.90
CA ASN A 151 -8.42 -16.18 8.34
C ASN A 151 -8.89 -14.90 9.07
N SER A 152 -8.81 -13.73 8.42
CA SER A 152 -9.10 -12.42 8.99
C SER A 152 -10.43 -11.84 8.52
N ASP A 153 -11.18 -12.55 7.67
CA ASP A 153 -12.48 -12.06 7.17
C ASP A 153 -13.51 -11.95 8.30
N THR A 154 -13.63 -10.73 8.82
CA THR A 154 -14.51 -10.39 9.92
C THR A 154 -15.98 -10.59 9.59
N ILE A 155 -16.40 -10.44 8.33
CA ILE A 155 -17.79 -10.61 7.90
C ILE A 155 -18.18 -12.09 8.00
N SER A 156 -17.32 -12.98 7.49
CA SER A 156 -17.54 -14.42 7.61
C SER A 156 -17.54 -14.88 9.06
N LEU A 157 -16.60 -14.38 9.87
CA LEU A 157 -16.52 -14.73 11.29
C LEU A 157 -17.76 -14.25 12.06
N GLN A 158 -18.22 -13.02 11.88
CA GLN A 158 -19.42 -12.51 12.55
C GLN A 158 -20.68 -13.27 12.12
N THR A 159 -20.79 -13.62 10.84
CA THR A 159 -21.92 -14.41 10.34
C THR A 159 -21.90 -15.82 10.92
N LEU A 160 -20.73 -16.47 11.00
CA LEU A 160 -20.56 -17.77 11.66
C LEU A 160 -20.85 -17.71 13.15
N GLU A 161 -20.39 -16.68 13.86
CA GLU A 161 -20.68 -16.48 15.28
C GLU A 161 -22.19 -16.44 15.54
N ARG A 162 -22.94 -15.68 14.73
CA ARG A 162 -24.40 -15.61 14.80
C ARG A 162 -25.05 -16.96 14.51
N LEU A 163 -24.62 -17.66 13.46
CA LEU A 163 -25.21 -18.93 13.07
C LEU A 163 -24.90 -20.06 14.07
N TYR A 164 -23.67 -20.12 14.60
CA TYR A 164 -23.33 -21.09 15.65
C TYR A 164 -24.02 -20.79 16.97
N GLY A 165 -24.32 -19.53 17.28
CA GLY A 165 -25.07 -19.19 18.49
C GLY A 165 -26.46 -19.80 18.58
N LEU A 166 -27.02 -20.25 17.44
CA LEU A 166 -28.31 -20.91 17.39
C LEU A 166 -28.24 -22.41 17.79
N GLU A 167 -27.11 -23.07 17.56
CA GLU A 167 -27.05 -24.56 17.58
C GLU A 167 -25.75 -25.16 18.16
N LYS A 168 -24.65 -24.39 18.24
CA LYS A 168 -23.28 -24.88 18.50
C LYS A 168 -22.48 -23.90 19.38
N PRO A 169 -22.75 -23.83 20.70
CA PRO A 169 -22.11 -22.87 21.60
C PRO A 169 -20.58 -22.99 21.65
N ASP A 170 -20.04 -24.20 21.54
CA ASP A 170 -18.58 -24.42 21.55
C ASP A 170 -17.91 -23.81 20.31
N LYS A 171 -18.49 -24.01 19.12
CA LYS A 171 -17.99 -23.40 17.88
C LYS A 171 -18.14 -21.88 17.91
N GLN A 172 -19.27 -21.38 18.42
CA GLN A 172 -19.47 -19.95 18.61
C GLN A 172 -18.35 -19.34 19.47
N ARG A 173 -18.06 -19.94 20.64
CA ARG A 173 -17.02 -19.44 21.55
C ARG A 173 -15.64 -19.33 20.89
N VAL A 174 -15.28 -20.29 20.04
CA VAL A 174 -14.02 -20.27 19.28
C VAL A 174 -14.00 -19.08 18.31
N VAL A 175 -15.07 -18.90 17.53
CA VAL A 175 -15.19 -17.78 16.58
C VAL A 175 -15.20 -16.43 17.30
N SER A 176 -15.97 -16.28 18.39
CA SER A 176 -15.99 -15.07 19.22
C SER A 176 -14.60 -14.70 19.75
N LYS A 177 -13.83 -15.70 20.21
CA LYS A 177 -12.45 -15.47 20.67
C LYS A 177 -11.56 -14.97 19.53
N LYS A 178 -11.73 -15.51 18.32
CA LYS A 178 -10.99 -15.09 17.13
C LYS A 178 -11.35 -13.65 16.72
N ILE A 179 -12.63 -13.30 16.69
CA ILE A 179 -13.10 -11.92 16.42
C ILE A 179 -12.51 -10.94 17.44
N LYS A 180 -12.60 -11.26 18.74
CA LYS A 180 -12.01 -10.41 19.80
C LYS A 180 -10.51 -10.21 19.64
N LYS A 181 -9.79 -11.27 19.26
CA LYS A 181 -8.34 -11.19 18.97
C LYS A 181 -8.07 -10.25 17.80
N LEU A 182 -8.79 -10.37 16.69
CA LEU A 182 -8.63 -9.51 15.51
C LEU A 182 -8.94 -8.04 15.82
N LEU A 183 -10.05 -7.77 16.53
CA LEU A 183 -10.40 -6.41 16.95
C LEU A 183 -9.33 -5.79 17.85
N LEU A 184 -8.76 -6.59 18.76
CA LEU A 184 -7.66 -6.13 19.61
C LEU A 184 -6.39 -5.85 18.81
N ILE A 185 -6.05 -6.69 17.82
CA ILE A 185 -4.91 -6.45 16.92
C ILE A 185 -5.10 -5.12 16.19
N ASN A 186 -6.27 -4.89 15.56
CA ASN A 186 -6.54 -3.65 14.83
C ASN A 186 -6.46 -2.43 15.75
N SER A 187 -7.08 -2.50 16.93
CA SER A 187 -7.03 -1.41 17.91
C SER A 187 -5.62 -1.10 18.40
N LEU A 188 -4.75 -2.12 18.54
CA LEU A 188 -3.36 -1.93 18.92
C LEU A 188 -2.54 -1.31 17.78
N MET A 189 -2.76 -1.73 16.54
CA MET A 189 -2.13 -1.11 15.37
C MET A 189 -2.51 0.37 15.26
N ASP A 190 -3.81 0.69 15.35
CA ASP A 190 -4.30 2.06 15.33
C ASP A 190 -3.68 2.91 16.45
N ALA A 191 -3.62 2.37 17.68
CA ALA A 191 -2.97 3.05 18.78
C ALA A 191 -1.47 3.27 18.53
N GLY A 192 -0.79 2.28 17.96
CA GLY A 192 0.61 2.37 17.57
C GLY A 192 0.87 3.50 16.57
N TYR A 193 0.10 3.55 15.48
CA TYR A 193 0.21 4.60 14.46
C TYR A 193 -0.04 5.99 15.05
N ASN A 194 -1.12 6.14 15.84
CA ASN A 194 -1.43 7.40 16.51
C ASN A 194 -0.31 7.85 17.45
N TYR A 195 0.32 6.93 18.20
CA TYR A 195 1.47 7.28 19.05
C TYR A 195 2.69 7.67 18.23
N ALA A 196 2.95 7.01 17.10
CA ALA A 196 4.06 7.32 16.22
C ALA A 196 3.90 8.73 15.61
N ASP A 197 2.70 9.08 15.16
CA ASP A 197 2.39 10.41 14.60
C ASP A 197 2.52 11.53 15.64
N LEU A 198 2.23 11.23 16.91
CA LEU A 198 2.45 12.14 18.04
C LEU A 198 3.93 12.21 18.48
N GLY A 199 4.85 11.51 17.81
CA GLY A 199 6.26 11.43 18.18
C GLY A 199 6.54 10.59 19.43
N LYS A 200 5.54 9.88 19.97
CA LYS A 200 5.65 9.01 21.15
C LYS A 200 6.14 7.62 20.73
N TYR A 201 7.34 7.54 20.16
CA TYR A 201 7.86 6.35 19.49
C TYR A 201 7.93 5.10 20.37
N MET A 202 8.36 5.22 21.63
CA MET A 202 8.42 4.06 22.54
C MET A 202 7.04 3.48 22.86
N ALA A 203 6.02 4.34 23.01
CA ALA A 203 4.64 3.88 23.22
C ALA A 203 4.09 3.20 21.96
N ALA A 204 4.41 3.71 20.77
CA ALA A 204 4.05 3.09 19.51
C ALA A 204 4.65 1.67 19.37
N ILE A 205 5.96 1.56 19.63
CA ILE A 205 6.70 0.29 19.61
C ILE A 205 6.08 -0.73 20.58
N GLU A 206 5.68 -0.31 21.78
CA GLU A 206 5.03 -1.20 22.74
C GLU A 206 3.71 -1.77 22.19
N MET A 207 2.91 -0.96 21.49
CA MET A 207 1.65 -1.43 20.90
C MET A 207 1.91 -2.46 19.79
N TYR A 208 2.85 -2.22 18.90
CA TYR A 208 3.22 -3.16 17.83
C TYR A 208 3.78 -4.48 18.40
N GLN A 209 4.59 -4.42 19.46
CA GLN A 209 5.06 -5.64 20.15
C GLN A 209 3.93 -6.44 20.78
N ARG A 210 2.89 -5.78 21.29
CA ARG A 210 1.68 -6.47 21.79
C ARG A 210 0.91 -7.15 20.66
N VAL A 211 0.89 -6.58 19.45
CA VAL A 211 0.33 -7.26 18.27
C VAL A 211 1.11 -8.53 17.98
N LEU A 212 2.44 -8.47 17.94
CA LEU A 212 3.29 -9.66 17.70
C LEU A 212 3.16 -10.75 18.78
N LYS A 213 2.82 -10.37 20.03
CA LYS A 213 2.48 -11.34 21.09
C LYS A 213 1.15 -12.04 20.86
N LEU A 214 0.18 -11.36 20.25
CA LEU A 214 -1.11 -11.93 19.88
C LEU A 214 -0.96 -12.77 18.61
N ASP A 215 -0.26 -12.25 17.63
CA ASP A 215 -0.05 -12.85 16.32
C ASP A 215 1.40 -12.67 15.85
N ALA A 216 2.20 -13.72 16.03
CA ALA A 216 3.60 -13.73 15.64
C ALA A 216 3.79 -13.74 14.11
N THR A 217 2.73 -14.04 13.35
CA THR A 217 2.75 -14.08 11.88
C THR A 217 2.30 -12.76 11.25
N ALA A 218 1.90 -11.77 12.05
CA ALA A 218 1.55 -10.46 11.53
C ALA A 218 2.77 -9.75 10.94
N GLU A 219 2.69 -9.40 9.66
CA GLU A 219 3.76 -8.77 8.87
C GLU A 219 3.82 -7.26 9.13
N GLU A 220 2.65 -6.62 9.14
CA GLU A 220 2.48 -5.16 9.28
C GLU A 220 3.19 -4.53 10.50
N PRO A 221 3.19 -5.14 11.71
CA PRO A 221 3.89 -4.58 12.86
C PRO A 221 5.40 -4.40 12.65
N TYR A 222 6.05 -5.26 11.85
CA TYR A 222 7.49 -5.11 11.57
C TYR A 222 7.78 -3.86 10.75
N LEU A 223 6.96 -3.61 9.72
CA LEU A 223 7.08 -2.40 8.91
C LEU A 223 6.79 -1.15 9.73
N ALA A 224 5.73 -1.17 10.54
CA ALA A 224 5.35 -0.07 11.41
C ALA A 224 6.44 0.24 12.46
N MET A 225 7.03 -0.79 13.07
CA MET A 225 8.17 -0.63 13.97
C MET A 225 9.40 -0.08 13.25
N ALA A 226 9.70 -0.55 12.04
CA ALA A 226 10.85 -0.09 11.26
C ALA A 226 10.74 1.41 10.94
N ASP A 227 9.57 1.87 10.49
CA ASP A 227 9.30 3.29 10.24
C ASP A 227 9.35 4.12 11.52
N THR A 228 8.82 3.57 12.62
CA THR A 228 8.85 4.24 13.93
C THR A 228 10.29 4.40 14.44
N TYR A 229 11.12 3.36 14.33
CA TYR A 229 12.54 3.44 14.68
C TYR A 229 13.29 4.42 13.77
N ARG A 230 13.00 4.42 12.47
CA ARG A 230 13.56 5.39 11.52
C ARG A 230 13.26 6.83 11.95
N LYS A 231 11.99 7.14 12.25
CA LYS A 231 11.55 8.47 12.74
C LYS A 231 12.14 8.85 14.09
N SER A 232 12.34 7.86 14.97
CA SER A 232 13.00 8.07 16.27
C SER A 232 14.51 8.28 16.16
N GLY A 233 15.11 7.91 15.03
CA GLY A 233 16.56 7.97 14.79
C GLY A 233 17.31 6.67 15.10
N ASP A 234 16.68 5.65 15.65
CA ASP A 234 17.31 4.36 15.97
C ASP A 234 17.57 3.51 14.69
N LEU A 235 18.50 3.96 13.84
CA LEU A 235 18.73 3.42 12.50
C LEU A 235 19.07 1.93 12.47
N SER A 236 19.81 1.44 13.49
CA SER A 236 20.17 0.02 13.58
C SER A 236 18.93 -0.86 13.81
N LEU A 237 17.99 -0.41 14.65
CA LEU A 237 16.74 -1.13 14.90
C LEU A 237 15.78 -0.97 13.72
N ALA A 238 15.77 0.18 13.05
CA ALA A 238 15.02 0.38 11.82
C ALA A 238 15.45 -0.63 10.75
N ILE A 239 16.76 -0.79 10.48
CA ILE A 239 17.29 -1.80 9.54
C ILE A 239 16.84 -3.20 9.93
N HIS A 240 17.02 -3.58 11.20
CA HIS A 240 16.63 -4.91 11.69
C HIS A 240 15.15 -5.22 11.44
N HIS A 241 14.27 -4.26 11.71
CA HIS A 241 12.84 -4.45 11.52
C HIS A 241 12.40 -4.36 10.05
N TYR A 242 13.06 -3.56 9.22
CA TYR A 242 12.83 -3.57 7.77
C TYR A 242 13.24 -4.91 7.13
N LEU A 243 14.35 -5.52 7.57
CA LEU A 243 14.74 -6.86 7.09
C LEU A 243 13.69 -7.91 7.46
N LYS A 244 13.21 -7.89 8.71
CA LYS A 244 12.12 -8.79 9.13
C LYS A 244 10.83 -8.57 8.34
N ALA A 245 10.51 -7.32 8.01
CA ALA A 245 9.38 -7.03 7.15
C ALA A 245 9.61 -7.61 5.75
N ALA A 246 10.80 -7.43 5.17
CA ALA A 246 11.17 -7.95 3.85
C ALA A 246 11.10 -9.49 3.74
N ASP A 247 11.42 -10.21 4.83
CA ASP A 247 11.32 -11.68 4.87
C ASP A 247 9.86 -12.18 4.78
N SER A 248 8.90 -11.31 5.08
CA SER A 248 7.49 -11.68 5.24
C SER A 248 6.55 -11.04 4.21
N ILE A 249 6.92 -9.90 3.61
CA ILE A 249 6.08 -9.17 2.66
C ILE A 249 6.15 -9.82 1.28
N HIS A 250 4.98 -10.09 0.70
CA HIS A 250 4.87 -10.74 -0.62
C HIS A 250 4.34 -9.80 -1.72
N ASP A 251 3.92 -8.57 -1.38
CA ASP A 251 3.45 -7.60 -2.37
C ASP A 251 4.58 -6.70 -2.89
N GLU A 252 4.56 -6.46 -4.20
CA GLU A 252 5.67 -5.80 -4.92
C GLU A 252 5.82 -4.32 -4.57
N GLU A 253 4.73 -3.63 -4.25
CA GLU A 253 4.76 -2.21 -3.89
C GLU A 253 5.38 -1.99 -2.51
N THR A 254 4.97 -2.78 -1.52
CA THR A 254 5.49 -2.67 -0.15
C THR A 254 6.92 -3.19 -0.07
N ILE A 255 7.28 -4.26 -0.77
CA ILE A 255 8.66 -4.75 -0.77
C ILE A 255 9.61 -3.74 -1.43
N SER A 256 9.18 -3.07 -2.52
CA SER A 256 9.92 -1.97 -3.14
C SER A 256 10.14 -0.83 -2.13
N PHE A 257 9.09 -0.42 -1.41
CA PHE A 257 9.19 0.60 -0.36
C PHE A 257 10.20 0.20 0.73
N VAL A 258 10.16 -1.04 1.21
CA VAL A 258 11.06 -1.58 2.24
C VAL A 258 12.51 -1.56 1.77
N TYR A 259 12.78 -2.08 0.57
CA TYR A 259 14.13 -2.13 0.02
C TYR A 259 14.72 -0.76 -0.27
N LYS A 260 13.89 0.20 -0.71
CA LYS A 260 14.30 1.60 -0.85
C LYS A 260 14.79 2.18 0.48
N TRP A 261 14.06 1.96 1.57
CA TRP A 261 14.47 2.44 2.89
C TRP A 261 15.67 1.70 3.46
N LEU A 262 15.79 0.39 3.26
CA LEU A 262 16.99 -0.38 3.63
C LEU A 262 18.22 0.17 2.93
N GLY A 263 18.15 0.43 1.63
CA GLY A 263 19.23 1.05 0.89
C GLY A 263 19.66 2.40 1.47
N ILE A 264 18.70 3.30 1.74
CA ILE A 264 18.96 4.60 2.37
C ILE A 264 19.60 4.44 3.76
N LEU A 265 19.09 3.51 4.58
CA LEU A 265 19.61 3.28 5.94
C LEU A 265 21.00 2.64 5.95
N TYR A 266 21.31 1.75 5.02
CA TYR A 266 22.66 1.17 4.91
C TYR A 266 23.70 2.17 4.43
N ILE A 267 23.30 3.14 3.58
CA ILE A 267 24.15 4.31 3.26
C ILE A 267 24.46 5.08 4.54
N LEU A 268 23.47 5.28 5.40
CA LEU A 268 23.61 6.05 6.63
C LEU A 268 24.51 5.40 7.66
N VAL A 269 24.45 4.07 7.79
CA VAL A 269 25.24 3.28 8.76
C VAL A 269 26.63 2.89 8.19
N ASP A 270 27.05 3.47 7.06
CA ASP A 270 28.33 3.22 6.36
C ASP A 270 28.56 1.74 5.99
N LYS A 271 27.48 0.97 5.83
CA LYS A 271 27.51 -0.44 5.38
C LYS A 271 27.32 -0.50 3.86
N ARG A 272 28.35 -0.05 3.15
CA ARG A 272 28.33 0.21 1.70
C ARG A 272 28.01 -1.01 0.83
N GLY A 273 28.47 -2.20 1.22
CA GLY A 273 28.20 -3.44 0.48
C GLY A 273 26.72 -3.83 0.50
N ALA A 274 26.06 -3.68 1.65
CA ALA A 274 24.64 -4.00 1.80
C ALA A 274 23.73 -2.98 1.09
N ALA A 275 24.12 -1.70 1.02
CA ALA A 275 23.35 -0.69 0.31
C ALA A 275 23.18 -1.00 -1.19
N ILE A 276 24.21 -1.55 -1.83
CA ILE A 276 24.20 -1.94 -3.26
C ILE A 276 23.25 -3.12 -3.50
N GLU A 277 23.03 -3.97 -2.52
CA GLU A 277 22.13 -5.12 -2.64
C GLU A 277 20.65 -4.72 -2.61
N TYR A 278 20.27 -3.75 -1.78
CA TYR A 278 18.85 -3.43 -1.55
C TYR A 278 18.29 -2.27 -2.40
N LEU A 279 19.09 -1.28 -2.79
CA LEU A 279 18.61 -0.20 -3.68
C LEU A 279 18.13 -0.64 -5.07
N PRO A 280 18.78 -1.59 -5.77
CA PRO A 280 18.42 -1.98 -7.13
C PRO A 280 17.10 -2.75 -7.21
N VAL A 281 16.77 -3.50 -6.15
CA VAL A 281 15.58 -4.36 -6.08
C VAL A 281 14.28 -3.54 -5.97
N SER A 282 14.37 -2.27 -5.54
CA SER A 282 13.20 -1.40 -5.34
C SER A 282 12.67 -0.71 -6.60
N VAL A 283 13.38 -0.76 -7.73
CA VAL A 283 13.05 0.03 -8.91
C VAL A 283 13.12 -0.88 -10.15
N SER A 284 11.98 -1.06 -10.81
CA SER A 284 11.83 -1.72 -12.12
C SER A 284 12.84 -1.20 -13.14
N ASP A 285 13.14 -2.01 -14.19
CA ASP A 285 13.93 -1.87 -15.44
C ASP A 285 14.70 -0.57 -15.78
N GLU A 286 14.32 0.60 -15.26
CA GLU A 286 15.06 1.87 -15.30
C GLU A 286 16.33 1.89 -14.41
N CYS A 287 16.60 0.86 -13.60
CA CYS A 287 17.68 0.85 -12.60
C CYS A 287 18.95 0.08 -12.98
N GLU A 288 18.96 -0.75 -14.04
CA GLU A 288 20.23 -1.34 -14.53
C GLU A 288 21.24 -0.26 -14.95
N GLU A 289 20.75 0.90 -15.39
CA GLU A 289 21.57 2.06 -15.72
C GLU A 289 22.12 2.80 -14.48
N LEU A 290 21.48 2.64 -13.31
CA LEU A 290 21.81 3.33 -12.06
C LEU A 290 22.77 2.55 -11.15
N LEU A 291 22.82 1.23 -11.32
CA LEU A 291 23.69 0.32 -10.56
C LEU A 291 25.17 0.75 -10.57
N PRO A 292 25.78 1.13 -11.71
CA PRO A 292 27.16 1.59 -11.76
C PRO A 292 27.34 2.95 -11.07
N TYR A 293 26.31 3.81 -11.06
CA TYR A 293 26.35 5.13 -10.46
C TYR A 293 26.19 5.09 -8.93
N LEU A 294 25.28 4.28 -8.40
CA LEU A 294 25.17 4.01 -6.96
C LEU A 294 26.46 3.36 -6.43
N THR A 295 26.99 2.37 -7.13
CA THR A 295 28.29 1.74 -6.80
C THR A 295 29.45 2.75 -6.83
N LYS A 296 29.47 3.67 -7.80
CA LYS A 296 30.51 4.72 -7.93
C LYS A 296 30.34 5.90 -6.97
N CYS A 297 29.12 6.16 -6.52
CA CYS A 297 28.80 7.11 -5.45
C CYS A 297 29.20 6.57 -4.07
N LEU A 298 29.02 5.26 -3.86
CA LEU A 298 29.43 4.54 -2.66
C LEU A 298 30.95 4.23 -2.64
N ASN A 299 31.60 4.23 -3.82
CA ASN A 299 33.06 4.12 -4.00
C ASN A 299 33.76 5.47 -4.27
N LEU A 300 33.19 6.61 -3.88
CA LEU A 300 33.92 7.87 -3.95
C LEU A 300 35.15 7.83 -2.99
N PRO A 301 36.36 8.16 -3.47
CA PRO A 301 37.55 8.36 -2.62
C PRO A 301 37.45 9.60 -1.69
N MET A 302 36.25 10.17 -1.51
CA MET A 302 36.03 11.41 -0.76
C MET A 302 36.12 11.22 0.77
N TYR A 303 36.23 9.99 1.24
CA TYR A 303 36.54 9.63 2.64
C TYR A 303 38.05 9.61 2.87
N THR A 304 38.70 10.75 2.76
CA THR A 304 40.02 10.93 3.39
C THR A 304 39.83 11.14 4.89
N ASP A 305 40.84 10.84 5.71
CA ASP A 305 40.86 10.79 7.17
C ASP A 305 40.24 11.99 7.93
N ARG A 306 39.86 13.08 7.24
CA ARG A 306 39.15 14.25 7.79
C ARG A 306 37.75 13.95 8.36
N ILE A 307 37.02 12.95 7.86
CA ILE A 307 35.58 12.75 8.19
C ILE A 307 35.34 11.63 9.23
N LYS A 308 36.33 10.77 9.53
CA LYS A 308 36.22 9.79 10.64
C LYS A 308 35.92 10.44 12.00
N ASN A 309 36.18 11.74 12.13
CA ASN A 309 35.91 12.55 13.31
C ASN A 309 34.84 13.63 13.09
N ASP A 310 33.99 13.54 12.04
CA ASP A 310 32.88 14.49 11.88
C ASP A 310 31.82 14.26 12.98
N PRO A 311 31.68 15.21 13.92
CA PRO A 311 30.77 15.06 15.03
C PRO A 311 29.30 15.06 14.57
N ALA A 312 28.95 15.77 13.49
CA ALA A 312 27.59 15.77 12.96
C ALA A 312 27.21 14.42 12.36
N LEU A 313 28.13 13.81 11.60
CA LEU A 313 27.93 12.49 11.01
C LEU A 313 27.82 11.41 12.09
N ASN A 314 28.66 11.46 13.12
CA ASN A 314 28.59 10.54 14.25
C ASN A 314 27.25 10.66 15.00
N ARG A 315 26.76 11.89 15.20
CA ARG A 315 25.43 12.12 15.80
C ARG A 315 24.31 11.61 14.89
N LEU A 316 24.43 11.78 13.58
CA LEU A 316 23.48 11.29 12.59
C LEU A 316 23.43 9.75 12.59
N GLN A 317 24.58 9.08 12.61
CA GLN A 317 24.70 7.62 12.70
C GLN A 317 24.12 7.05 14.00
N ASN A 318 24.22 7.82 15.08
CA ASN A 318 23.68 7.48 16.40
C ASN A 318 22.25 8.00 16.61
N GLY A 319 21.54 8.41 15.55
CA GLY A 319 20.13 8.80 15.64
C GLY A 319 19.85 10.16 16.27
N LYS A 320 20.89 10.91 16.65
CA LYS A 320 20.80 12.25 17.23
C LYS A 320 20.60 13.30 16.13
N LEU A 321 19.51 13.17 15.39
CA LEU A 321 19.23 13.91 14.16
C LEU A 321 19.18 15.43 14.39
N ASN A 322 18.54 15.90 15.46
CA ASN A 322 18.47 17.33 15.77
C ASN A 322 19.85 17.90 16.08
N GLU A 323 20.67 17.18 16.86
CA GLU A 323 22.04 17.60 17.15
C GLU A 323 22.89 17.62 15.87
N ALA A 324 22.73 16.62 15.00
CA ALA A 324 23.42 16.58 13.71
C ALA A 324 23.03 17.77 12.81
N ILE A 325 21.74 18.08 12.71
CA ILE A 325 21.22 19.24 11.96
C ILE A 325 21.79 20.54 12.53
N GLU A 326 21.73 20.74 13.85
CA GLU A 326 22.28 21.94 14.50
C GLU A 326 23.78 22.12 14.23
N ILE A 327 24.56 21.03 14.27
CA ILE A 327 26.00 21.09 13.96
C ILE A 327 26.19 21.47 12.49
N TYR A 328 25.47 20.83 11.56
CA TYR A 328 25.58 21.14 10.14
C TYR A 328 25.15 22.57 9.80
N GLU A 329 24.07 23.08 10.39
CA GLU A 329 23.61 24.46 10.18
C GLU A 329 24.56 25.52 10.75
N ARG A 330 25.26 25.19 11.84
CA ARG A 330 26.27 26.08 12.44
C ARG A 330 27.50 26.24 11.55
N ILE A 331 27.80 25.24 10.71
CA ILE A 331 28.93 25.31 9.79
C ILE A 331 28.53 26.17 8.59
N LYS A 332 28.90 27.46 8.63
CA LYS A 332 28.61 28.43 7.54
C LYS A 332 29.35 28.17 6.23
N LYS A 333 30.21 27.15 6.17
CA LYS A 333 30.99 26.83 4.98
C LYS A 333 30.08 26.18 3.94
N LYS A 334 30.08 26.70 2.70
CA LYS A 334 29.46 26.01 1.57
C LYS A 334 30.29 24.76 1.24
N ASP A 335 29.81 23.62 1.69
CA ASP A 335 30.42 22.31 1.49
C ASP A 335 29.32 21.34 1.10
N ASP A 336 29.52 20.62 0.01
CA ASP A 336 28.55 19.67 -0.53
C ASP A 336 28.27 18.53 0.45
N ASN A 337 29.25 18.11 1.26
CA ASN A 337 29.08 17.07 2.28
C ASN A 337 28.13 17.49 3.40
N ILE A 338 28.16 18.77 3.79
CA ILE A 338 27.28 19.31 4.84
C ILE A 338 25.85 19.35 4.34
N TYR A 339 25.65 19.84 3.12
CA TYR A 339 24.32 19.87 2.51
C TYR A 339 23.78 18.48 2.22
N LEU A 340 24.64 17.52 1.89
CA LEU A 340 24.26 16.11 1.76
C LEU A 340 23.81 15.54 3.11
N GLY A 341 24.58 15.76 4.19
CA GLY A 341 24.22 15.34 5.55
C GLY A 341 22.91 15.96 6.04
N LEU A 342 22.69 17.25 5.80
CA LEU A 342 21.42 17.94 6.09
C LEU A 342 20.26 17.35 5.30
N GLY A 343 20.43 17.18 3.99
CA GLY A 343 19.39 16.62 3.12
C GLY A 343 18.93 15.25 3.61
N VAL A 344 19.88 14.41 4.04
CA VAL A 344 19.55 13.10 4.58
C VAL A 344 18.91 13.20 5.97
N ALA A 345 19.43 14.03 6.88
CA ALA A 345 18.81 14.22 8.20
C ALA A 345 17.35 14.71 8.08
N TYR A 346 17.09 15.63 7.15
CA TYR A 346 15.75 16.10 6.83
C TYR A 346 14.88 15.01 6.21
N CYS A 347 15.41 14.14 5.34
CA CYS A 347 14.69 12.97 4.84
C CYS A 347 14.27 12.00 5.95
N ILE A 348 15.14 11.74 6.93
CA ILE A 348 14.82 10.83 8.05
C ILE A 348 13.70 11.42 8.92
N LYS A 349 13.64 12.76 9.03
CA LYS A 349 12.59 13.50 9.76
C LYS A 349 11.32 13.78 8.93
N ASP A 350 11.22 13.23 7.72
CA ASP A 350 10.12 13.51 6.77
C ASP A 350 9.96 15.01 6.41
N MET A 351 11.01 15.81 6.62
CA MET A 351 11.09 17.23 6.25
C MET A 351 11.51 17.36 4.78
N PHE A 352 10.63 16.90 3.89
CA PHE A 352 10.96 16.68 2.48
C PHE A 352 11.28 17.97 1.70
N SER A 353 10.68 19.10 2.05
CA SER A 353 11.00 20.41 1.46
C SER A 353 12.43 20.85 1.76
N GLU A 354 12.84 20.72 3.02
CA GLU A 354 14.15 21.07 3.54
C GLU A 354 15.20 20.08 3.02
N ALA A 355 14.83 18.81 2.88
CA ALA A 355 15.65 17.80 2.25
C ALA A 355 15.93 18.14 0.77
N VAL A 356 14.89 18.46 -0.01
CA VAL A 356 15.03 18.90 -1.40
C VAL A 356 15.89 20.15 -1.51
N SER A 357 15.65 21.15 -0.65
CA SER A 357 16.47 22.38 -0.62
C SER A 357 17.95 22.07 -0.36
N SER A 358 18.22 21.20 0.60
CA SER A 358 19.59 20.81 0.97
C SER A 358 20.27 20.04 -0.16
N PHE A 359 19.59 19.08 -0.78
CA PHE A 359 20.13 18.36 -1.94
C PHE A 359 20.32 19.27 -3.16
N SER A 360 19.44 20.24 -3.41
CA SER A 360 19.64 21.22 -4.47
C SER A 360 20.92 22.05 -4.25
N LYS A 361 21.24 22.41 -2.99
CA LYS A 361 22.50 23.10 -2.68
C LYS A 361 23.75 22.24 -2.96
N VAL A 362 23.66 20.91 -2.83
CA VAL A 362 24.75 19.99 -3.25
C VAL A 362 25.00 20.12 -4.76
N ILE A 363 23.93 20.16 -5.55
CA ILE A 363 23.98 20.30 -7.02
C ILE A 363 24.59 21.66 -7.41
N GLU A 364 24.20 22.73 -6.71
CA GLU A 364 24.74 24.08 -6.95
C GLU A 364 26.22 24.20 -6.56
N CYS A 365 26.62 23.62 -5.44
CA CYS A 365 28.00 23.73 -4.95
C CYS A 365 28.99 22.87 -5.75
N SER A 366 28.54 21.70 -6.22
CA SER A 366 29.42 20.67 -6.80
C SER A 366 28.81 19.95 -8.01
N PRO A 367 28.37 20.66 -9.08
CA PRO A 367 27.49 20.12 -10.14
C PRO A 367 28.04 18.92 -10.90
N ASN A 368 29.37 18.80 -11.02
CA ASN A 368 30.04 17.74 -11.77
C ASN A 368 30.50 16.55 -10.91
N THR A 369 30.07 16.49 -9.65
CA THR A 369 30.43 15.43 -8.71
C THR A 369 29.40 14.31 -8.67
N SER A 370 29.81 13.12 -8.20
CA SER A 370 28.87 12.04 -7.90
C SER A 370 27.88 12.45 -6.81
N ALA A 371 28.30 13.24 -5.83
CA ALA A 371 27.43 13.77 -4.78
C ALA A 371 26.25 14.58 -5.36
N ALA A 372 26.50 15.44 -6.35
CA ALA A 372 25.44 16.18 -7.05
C ALA A 372 24.51 15.26 -7.85
N LYS A 373 25.03 14.19 -8.45
CA LYS A 373 24.19 13.20 -9.15
C LYS A 373 23.24 12.46 -8.20
N ILE A 374 23.74 12.03 -7.03
CA ILE A 374 22.92 11.42 -5.96
C ILE A 374 21.87 12.41 -5.49
N ALA A 375 22.29 13.64 -5.18
CA ALA A 375 21.39 14.68 -4.70
C ALA A 375 20.26 14.97 -5.72
N GLY A 376 20.57 15.00 -7.02
CA GLY A 376 19.57 15.12 -8.09
C GLY A 376 18.56 13.97 -8.11
N GLN A 377 19.01 12.74 -7.91
CA GLN A 377 18.12 11.57 -7.83
C GLN A 377 17.26 11.61 -6.56
N MET A 378 17.85 11.94 -5.40
CA MET A 378 17.11 12.12 -4.15
C MET A 378 16.04 13.20 -4.30
N VAL A 379 16.35 14.33 -4.94
CA VAL A 379 15.35 15.37 -5.26
C VAL A 379 14.22 14.82 -6.12
N LYS A 380 14.52 14.05 -7.17
CA LYS A 380 13.50 13.43 -8.04
C LYS A 380 12.60 12.48 -7.23
N ILE A 381 13.21 11.60 -6.43
CA ILE A 381 12.53 10.62 -5.57
C ILE A 381 11.61 11.32 -4.57
N ILE A 382 12.12 12.32 -3.85
CA ILE A 382 11.37 13.04 -2.82
C ILE A 382 10.21 13.82 -3.47
N LYS A 383 10.42 14.45 -4.63
CA LYS A 383 9.35 15.15 -5.36
C LYS A 383 8.24 14.19 -5.83
N MET A 384 8.57 12.97 -6.24
CA MET A 384 7.57 11.96 -6.55
C MET A 384 6.75 11.55 -5.32
N GLN A 385 7.36 11.58 -4.14
CA GLN A 385 6.72 11.24 -2.87
C GLN A 385 5.84 12.38 -2.32
N ILE A 386 6.19 13.65 -2.55
CA ILE A 386 5.36 14.82 -2.20
C ILE A 386 4.11 14.91 -3.11
N ASN A 387 4.21 14.45 -4.36
CA ASN A 387 3.16 14.59 -5.38
C ASN A 387 2.22 13.38 -5.50
N LYS A 388 2.41 12.33 -4.70
CA LYS A 388 1.46 11.22 -4.51
C LYS A 388 0.52 11.57 -3.35
#